data_AF-A0A2G2LF61-F1
#
_entry.id   AF-A0A2G2LF61-F1
#
_cell.length_a   1.000
_cell.length_b   1.000
_cell.length_c   1.000
_cell.angle_alpha   90.00
_cell.angle_beta   90.00
_cell.angle_gamma   90.00
#
_symmetry.space_group_name_H-M   'P 1'
#
loop_
_entity.id
_entity.type
_entity.pdbx_description
1 polymer ?
#
loop_
_entity_poly.entity_id
_entity_poly.type
_entity_poly.pdbx_seq_one_letter_code
_entity_poly.pdbx_strand_id
1 'polypeptide(L)'
;MMPGIWLSALLVYLGFGWVYAVYLVIKLSVIMGAHSSVRWDAALYRIKWLSPLMWVIERTISTPSTHSMHHGRHKDDGVTHYKGNFGNLLFFWDVLFGSAKISRQYPQEFGVENLPEISAAEQLVWPLVRTKGVDTARPEKA
;
A
#
# COMPACT_ATOMS: atom_id res chain seq x y z
N MET A 1 -13.46 -8.58 3.77
CA MET A 1 -13.12 -9.48 4.91
C MET A 1 -11.61 -9.43 5.14
N MET A 2 -11.13 -9.42 6.39
CA MET A 2 -9.70 -9.37 6.73
C MET A 2 -9.22 -10.75 7.25
N PRO A 3 -9.06 -11.76 6.37
CA PRO A 3 -8.79 -13.14 6.78
C PRO A 3 -7.49 -13.27 7.60
N GLY A 4 -6.49 -12.44 7.31
CA GLY A 4 -5.23 -12.43 8.06
C GLY A 4 -5.40 -12.08 9.54
N ILE A 5 -6.36 -11.22 9.90
CA ILE A 5 -6.60 -10.85 11.31
C ILE A 5 -7.22 -12.03 12.06
N TRP A 6 -8.25 -12.66 11.49
CA TRP A 6 -8.92 -13.80 12.11
C TRP A 6 -8.01 -15.01 12.26
N LEU A 7 -7.23 -15.33 11.21
CA LEU A 7 -6.24 -16.39 11.27
C LEU A 7 -5.16 -16.10 12.32
N SER A 8 -4.67 -14.85 12.38
CA SER A 8 -3.69 -14.46 13.40
C SER A 8 -4.25 -14.62 14.82
N ALA A 9 -5.48 -14.17 15.07
CA ALA A 9 -6.13 -14.31 16.37
C ALA A 9 -6.29 -15.78 16.78
N LEU A 10 -6.71 -16.65 15.84
CA LEU A 10 -6.79 -18.09 16.07
C LEU A 10 -5.42 -18.70 16.41
N LEU A 11 -4.38 -18.38 15.64
CA LEU A 11 -3.04 -18.92 15.89
C LEU A 11 -2.47 -18.45 17.23
N VAL A 12 -2.69 -17.19 17.60
CA VAL A 12 -2.31 -16.68 18.93
C VAL A 12 -3.05 -17.45 20.03
N TYR A 13 -4.35 -17.67 19.90
CA TYR A 13 -5.15 -18.47 20.84
C TYR A 13 -4.61 -19.91 20.99
N LEU A 14 -4.13 -20.51 19.89
CA LEU A 14 -3.51 -21.84 19.89
C LEU A 14 -2.07 -21.87 20.42
N GLY A 15 -1.54 -20.76 20.95
CA GLY A 15 -0.24 -20.68 21.61
C GLY A 15 0.89 -20.09 20.77
N PHE A 16 0.64 -19.61 19.55
CA PHE A 16 1.67 -19.03 18.66
C PHE A 16 1.97 -17.54 18.95
N GLY A 17 1.76 -17.08 20.19
CA GLY A 17 1.94 -15.67 20.58
C GLY A 17 3.33 -15.11 20.26
N TRP A 18 4.40 -15.86 20.54
CA TRP A 18 5.77 -15.44 20.23
C TRP A 18 6.06 -15.35 18.73
N VAL A 19 5.50 -16.27 17.94
CA VAL A 19 5.58 -16.21 16.47
C VAL A 19 4.88 -14.96 15.96
N TYR A 20 3.71 -14.65 16.52
CA TYR A 20 2.97 -13.43 16.20
C TYR A 20 3.76 -12.16 16.56
N ALA A 21 4.46 -12.15 17.69
CA ALA A 21 5.29 -11.00 18.09
C ALA A 21 6.41 -10.71 17.08
N VAL A 22 7.15 -11.75 16.65
CA VAL A 22 8.19 -11.62 15.62
C VAL A 22 7.58 -11.18 14.28
N TYR A 23 6.48 -11.82 13.88
CA TYR A 23 5.72 -11.45 12.68
C TYR A 23 5.29 -9.99 12.72
N LEU A 24 4.82 -9.48 13.87
CA LEU A 24 4.35 -8.12 14.02
C LEU A 24 5.49 -7.11 13.79
N VAL A 25 6.68 -7.37 14.33
CA VAL A 25 7.86 -6.52 14.09
C VAL A 25 8.18 -6.46 12.61
N ILE A 26 8.31 -7.62 11.95
CA ILE A 26 8.60 -7.70 10.51
C ILE A 26 7.52 -6.97 9.70
N LYS A 27 6.25 -7.25 10.01
CA LYS A 27 5.10 -6.65 9.35
C LYS A 27 5.16 -5.13 9.42
N LEU A 28 5.30 -4.58 10.62
CA LEU A 28 5.32 -3.13 10.81
C LEU A 28 6.54 -2.50 10.15
N SER A 29 7.73 -3.12 10.21
CA SER A 29 8.92 -2.62 9.52
C SER A 29 8.72 -2.51 8.01
N VAL A 30 8.14 -3.53 7.36
CA VAL A 30 7.87 -3.48 5.91
C VAL A 30 6.79 -2.46 5.58
N ILE A 31 5.69 -2.40 6.34
CA ILE A 31 4.61 -1.44 6.10
C ILE A 31 5.14 0.00 6.21
N MET A 32 5.84 0.31 7.30
CA MET A 32 6.45 1.62 7.51
C MET A 32 7.45 1.94 6.41
N GLY A 33 8.27 0.95 6.02
CA GLY A 33 9.21 1.10 4.91
C GLY A 33 8.52 1.41 3.58
N ALA A 34 7.39 0.76 3.28
CA ALA A 34 6.65 0.97 2.03
C ALA A 34 5.88 2.29 2.00
N HIS A 35 5.41 2.80 3.14
CA HIS A 35 4.68 4.08 3.26
C HIS A 35 5.60 5.28 3.53
N SER A 36 6.93 5.06 3.59
CA SER A 36 7.87 6.13 3.85
C SER A 36 8.04 7.04 2.63
N SER A 37 8.17 8.35 2.86
CA SER A 37 8.64 9.29 1.83
C SER A 37 10.10 9.02 1.44
N VAL A 38 10.86 8.30 2.28
CA VAL A 38 12.21 7.85 1.97
C VAL A 38 12.13 6.64 1.03
N ARG A 39 12.42 6.90 -0.24
CA ARG A 39 12.48 5.89 -1.32
C ARG A 39 13.76 5.05 -1.22
N TRP A 40 13.88 4.26 -0.15
CA TRP A 40 15.08 3.45 0.13
C TRP A 40 15.38 2.45 -1.00
N ASP A 41 14.35 1.93 -1.66
CA ASP A 41 14.45 1.04 -2.81
C ASP A 41 15.12 1.72 -4.01
N ALA A 42 14.89 3.03 -4.22
CA ALA A 42 15.56 3.81 -5.25
C ALA A 42 17.09 3.84 -5.09
N ALA A 43 17.59 3.90 -3.86
CA ALA A 43 19.02 3.85 -3.60
C ALA A 43 19.61 2.48 -4.00
N LEU A 44 18.88 1.39 -3.71
CA LEU A 44 19.29 0.04 -4.07
C LEU A 44 19.25 -0.19 -5.59
N TYR A 45 18.24 0.33 -6.29
CA TYR A 45 18.15 0.24 -7.76
C TYR A 45 19.33 0.88 -8.50
N ARG A 46 19.98 1.90 -7.92
CA ARG A 46 21.16 2.56 -8.52
C ARG A 46 22.40 1.67 -8.49
N ILE A 47 22.45 0.70 -7.59
CA ILE A 47 23.60 -0.16 -7.38
C ILE A 47 23.41 -1.43 -8.23
N LYS A 48 24.04 -1.49 -9.40
CA LYS A 48 23.81 -2.57 -10.40
C LYS A 48 23.97 -3.98 -9.83
N TRP A 49 24.95 -4.21 -8.95
CA TRP A 49 25.20 -5.53 -8.36
C TRP A 49 24.08 -6.00 -7.42
N LEU A 50 23.24 -5.09 -6.90
CA LEU A 50 22.06 -5.41 -6.10
C LEU A 50 20.85 -5.84 -6.92
N SER A 51 20.93 -5.84 -8.25
CA SER A 51 19.79 -6.20 -9.12
C SER A 51 19.17 -7.58 -8.80
N PRO A 52 19.94 -8.66 -8.55
CA PRO A 52 19.36 -9.95 -8.17
C PRO A 52 18.64 -9.90 -6.83
N LEU A 53 19.18 -9.16 -5.85
CA LEU A 53 18.53 -8.98 -4.56
C LEU A 53 17.22 -8.20 -4.71
N MET A 54 17.25 -7.09 -5.45
CA MET A 54 16.06 -6.28 -5.69
C MET A 54 14.98 -7.05 -6.46
N TRP A 55 15.37 -7.94 -7.37
CA TRP A 55 14.42 -8.83 -8.06
C TRP A 55 13.60 -9.69 -7.07
N VAL A 56 14.25 -10.20 -6.01
CA VAL A 56 13.58 -10.97 -4.95
C VAL A 56 12.74 -10.05 -4.07
N ILE A 57 13.32 -8.93 -3.60
CA ILE A 57 12.64 -8.00 -2.69
C ILE A 57 11.34 -7.48 -3.30
N GLU A 58 11.39 -6.96 -4.54
CA GLU A 58 10.24 -6.36 -5.24
C GLU A 58 9.15 -7.37 -5.63
N ARG A 59 9.38 -8.68 -5.44
CA ARG A 59 8.42 -9.78 -5.65
C ARG A 59 7.99 -10.46 -4.37
N THR A 60 8.60 -10.12 -3.24
CA THR A 60 8.34 -10.78 -1.95
C THR A 60 7.61 -9.84 -1.00
N ILE A 61 8.12 -8.61 -0.85
CA ILE A 61 7.60 -7.63 0.11
C ILE A 61 7.19 -6.33 -0.59
N SER A 62 6.30 -5.58 0.05
CA SER A 62 5.90 -4.28 -0.45
C SER A 62 7.06 -3.28 -0.30
N THR A 63 7.32 -2.53 -1.36
CA THR A 63 8.38 -1.52 -1.44
C THR A 63 7.76 -0.13 -1.61
N PRO A 64 8.52 0.97 -1.37
CA PRO A 64 8.05 2.30 -1.68
C PRO A 64 7.52 2.43 -3.10
N SER A 65 8.21 1.88 -4.12
CA SER A 65 7.73 1.94 -5.51
C SER A 65 6.40 1.21 -5.71
N THR A 66 6.30 -0.07 -5.33
CA THR A 66 5.08 -0.86 -5.56
C THR A 66 3.89 -0.29 -4.80
N HIS A 67 4.10 0.18 -3.57
CA HIS A 67 3.06 0.79 -2.76
C HIS A 67 2.67 2.20 -3.24
N SER A 68 3.65 3.01 -3.66
CA SER A 68 3.34 4.34 -4.22
C SER A 68 2.48 4.24 -5.47
N MET A 69 2.76 3.26 -6.34
CA MET A 69 1.93 3.00 -7.53
C MET A 69 0.48 2.67 -7.16
N HIS A 70 0.24 1.94 -6.06
CA HIS A 70 -1.10 1.65 -5.58
C HIS A 70 -1.86 2.94 -5.16
N HIS A 71 -1.17 3.91 -4.58
CA HIS A 71 -1.75 5.18 -4.13
C HIS A 71 -1.67 6.33 -5.13
N GLY A 72 -1.16 6.08 -6.33
CA GLY A 72 -1.08 7.10 -7.36
C GLY A 72 -2.47 7.60 -7.76
N ARG A 73 -2.57 8.92 -8.04
CA ARG A 73 -3.85 9.60 -8.21
C ARG A 73 -4.49 9.33 -9.57
N HIS A 74 -3.69 9.36 -10.64
CA HIS A 74 -4.19 9.37 -12.01
C HIS A 74 -3.65 8.18 -12.81
N LYS A 75 -4.55 7.43 -13.44
CA LYS A 75 -4.16 6.23 -14.19
C LYS A 75 -3.37 6.54 -15.48
N ASP A 76 -3.59 7.72 -16.06
CA ASP A 76 -2.98 8.17 -17.30
C ASP A 76 -1.51 8.62 -17.14
N ASP A 77 -1.01 8.73 -15.89
CA ASP A 77 0.39 9.03 -15.60
C ASP A 77 1.37 7.89 -15.98
N GLY A 78 0.85 6.73 -16.39
CA GLY A 78 1.61 5.55 -16.80
C GLY A 78 2.22 4.74 -15.65
N VAL A 79 2.27 5.28 -14.43
CA VAL A 79 2.90 4.68 -13.25
C VAL A 79 1.86 4.04 -12.33
N THR A 80 0.79 4.77 -12.04
CA THR A 80 -0.30 4.42 -11.14
C THR A 80 -0.93 3.06 -11.46
N HIS A 81 -1.31 2.34 -10.40
CA HIS A 81 -1.91 1.00 -10.43
C HIS A 81 -2.82 0.75 -9.22
N TYR A 82 -3.77 1.66 -8.97
CA TYR A 82 -4.68 1.59 -7.82
C TYR A 82 -5.64 0.38 -7.81
N LYS A 83 -5.81 -0.32 -8.94
CA LYS A 83 -6.55 -1.60 -9.05
C LYS A 83 -5.65 -2.85 -8.96
N GLY A 84 -4.46 -2.71 -8.39
CA GLY A 84 -3.56 -3.82 -8.07
C GLY A 84 -2.55 -3.40 -7.02
N ASN A 85 -1.46 -4.16 -6.88
CA ASN A 85 -0.46 -3.95 -5.82
C ASN A 85 -1.11 -3.87 -4.41
N PHE A 86 -2.01 -4.79 -4.10
CA PHE A 86 -2.80 -4.82 -2.87
C PHE A 86 -2.01 -5.26 -1.62
N GLY A 87 -0.87 -5.92 -1.84
CA GLY A 87 0.00 -6.45 -0.81
C GLY A 87 0.49 -5.34 0.12
N ASN A 88 0.31 -5.57 1.42
CA ASN A 88 0.73 -4.63 2.46
C ASN A 88 2.07 -5.06 3.11
N LEU A 89 2.20 -6.34 3.48
CA LEU A 89 3.47 -6.95 3.88
C LEU A 89 4.05 -7.78 2.74
N LEU A 90 3.34 -8.86 2.37
CA LEU A 90 3.76 -9.78 1.32
C LEU A 90 3.20 -9.28 -0.02
N PHE A 91 4.08 -8.73 -0.84
CA PHE A 91 3.78 -8.42 -2.25
C PHE A 91 3.73 -9.68 -3.12
N PHE A 92 4.27 -10.80 -2.61
CA PHE A 92 4.19 -12.10 -3.27
C PHE A 92 2.76 -12.50 -3.68
N TRP A 93 1.75 -12.12 -2.91
CA TRP A 93 0.36 -12.41 -3.27
C TRP A 93 -0.07 -11.72 -4.57
N ASP A 94 0.39 -10.49 -4.82
CA ASP A 94 0.12 -9.81 -6.08
C ASP A 94 0.81 -10.49 -7.26
N VAL A 95 2.00 -11.05 -7.04
CA VAL A 95 2.70 -11.84 -8.06
C VAL A 95 1.94 -13.13 -8.34
N LEU A 96 1.54 -13.86 -7.29
CA LEU A 96 0.85 -15.14 -7.41
C LEU A 96 -0.52 -15.00 -8.08
N PHE A 97 -1.28 -13.96 -7.75
CA PHE A 97 -2.63 -13.74 -8.26
C PHE A 97 -2.71 -12.78 -9.45
N GLY A 98 -1.57 -12.31 -9.97
CA GLY A 98 -1.50 -11.51 -11.19
C GLY A 98 -1.95 -10.05 -11.06
N SER A 99 -2.00 -9.50 -9.83
CA SER A 99 -2.28 -8.08 -9.59
C SER A 99 -1.04 -7.19 -9.49
N ALA A 100 0.16 -7.77 -9.61
CA ALA A 100 1.43 -7.05 -9.49
C ALA A 100 1.77 -6.19 -10.72
N LYS A 101 2.17 -4.94 -10.47
CA LYS A 101 2.89 -4.06 -11.41
C LYS A 101 4.17 -3.57 -10.71
N ILE A 102 5.33 -3.96 -11.25
CA ILE A 102 6.66 -3.59 -10.76
C ILE A 102 7.33 -2.72 -11.83
N SER A 103 7.38 -1.40 -11.62
CA SER A 103 7.96 -0.44 -12.58
C SER A 103 9.25 0.21 -12.10
N ARG A 104 9.53 0.18 -10.78
CA ARG A 104 10.60 0.96 -10.12
C ARG A 104 10.44 2.48 -10.31
N GLN A 105 9.22 2.93 -10.61
CA GLN A 105 8.83 4.33 -10.75
C GLN A 105 7.89 4.73 -9.61
N TYR A 106 7.62 6.03 -9.51
CA TYR A 106 6.78 6.64 -8.49
C TYR A 106 5.83 7.63 -9.17
N PRO A 107 4.54 7.67 -8.81
CA PRO A 107 3.61 8.65 -9.35
C PRO A 107 4.01 10.06 -8.89
N GLN A 108 3.59 11.06 -9.66
CA GLN A 108 3.80 12.47 -9.33
C GLN A 108 2.80 12.96 -8.27
N GLU A 109 1.57 12.44 -8.32
CA GLU A 109 0.49 12.79 -7.43
C GLU A 109 -0.10 11.55 -6.75
N PHE A 110 -0.55 11.72 -5.51
CA PHE A 110 -1.17 10.69 -4.70
C PHE A 110 -2.60 11.08 -4.34
N GLY A 111 -3.48 10.10 -4.21
CA GLY A 111 -4.84 10.32 -3.73
C GLY A 111 -5.89 9.58 -4.53
N VAL A 112 -7.14 10.02 -4.35
CA VAL A 112 -8.29 9.48 -5.07
C VAL A 112 -8.72 10.49 -6.13
N GLU A 113 -8.88 10.02 -7.36
CA GLU A 113 -9.35 10.83 -8.46
C GLU A 113 -10.76 11.34 -8.20
N ASN A 114 -11.02 12.61 -8.56
CA ASN A 114 -12.32 13.28 -8.37
C ASN A 114 -12.83 13.33 -6.92
N LEU A 115 -11.97 13.16 -5.92
CA LEU A 115 -12.35 13.37 -4.53
C LEU A 115 -12.52 14.88 -4.28
N PRO A 116 -13.68 15.33 -3.76
CA PRO A 116 -13.87 16.73 -3.40
C PRO A 116 -12.88 17.14 -2.31
N GLU A 117 -12.53 18.43 -2.27
CA GLU A 117 -11.73 18.96 -1.17
C GLU A 117 -12.48 18.82 0.15
N ILE A 118 -11.87 18.10 1.09
CA ILE A 118 -12.40 17.85 2.42
C ILE A 118 -11.41 18.38 3.46
N SER A 119 -11.94 19.06 4.48
CA SER A 119 -11.14 19.60 5.57
C SER A 119 -10.41 18.49 6.34
N ALA A 120 -9.25 18.82 6.94
CA ALA A 120 -8.54 17.89 7.81
C ALA A 120 -9.39 17.42 9.00
N ALA A 121 -10.27 18.29 9.50
CA ALA A 121 -11.20 17.95 10.57
C ALA A 121 -12.22 16.88 10.12
N GLU A 122 -12.77 17.00 8.91
CA GLU A 122 -13.62 15.96 8.35
C GLU A 122 -12.84 14.64 8.16
N GLN A 123 -11.64 14.68 7.58
CA GLN A 123 -10.83 13.46 7.41
C GLN A 123 -10.53 12.73 8.73
N LEU A 124 -10.35 13.47 9.83
CA LEU A 124 -9.97 12.92 11.11
C LEU A 124 -11.14 12.35 11.92
N VAL A 125 -12.31 13.00 11.88
CA VAL A 125 -13.45 12.67 12.76
C VAL A 125 -14.78 12.51 12.02
N TRP A 126 -14.75 12.19 10.73
CA TRP A 126 -15.95 11.78 10.00
C TRP A 126 -16.69 10.66 10.75
N PRO A 127 -18.05 10.68 10.84
CA PRO A 127 -18.97 11.61 10.19
C PRO A 127 -19.36 12.84 11.04
N LEU A 128 -18.69 13.09 12.17
CA LEU A 128 -19.07 14.12 13.14
C LEU A 128 -18.83 15.55 12.62
N VAL A 129 -17.76 15.74 11.84
CA VAL A 129 -17.47 16.97 11.11
C VAL A 129 -17.61 16.69 9.62
N ARG A 130 -18.33 17.57 8.91
CA ARG A 130 -18.48 17.53 7.46
C ARG A 130 -18.21 18.91 6.88
N THR A 131 -17.51 18.95 5.75
CA THR A 131 -17.25 20.19 5.02
C THR A 131 -18.57 20.61 4.35
N LYS A 132 -19.05 21.81 4.68
CA LYS A 132 -20.29 22.33 4.12
C LYS A 132 -20.15 22.51 2.60
N GLY A 133 -21.08 21.97 1.82
CA GLY A 133 -21.11 22.08 0.36
C GLY A 133 -20.73 20.83 -0.41
N VAL A 134 -20.24 19.77 0.26
CA VAL A 134 -19.90 18.48 -0.37
C VAL A 134 -21.11 17.51 -0.40
N ASP A 135 -22.31 18.03 -0.67
CA ASP A 135 -23.56 17.23 -0.62
C ASP A 135 -24.14 16.90 -2.02
N THR A 136 -23.33 16.96 -3.10
CA THR A 136 -23.87 16.75 -4.47
C THR A 136 -23.05 15.92 -5.45
N ALA A 137 -21.88 15.38 -5.09
CA ALA A 137 -21.18 14.44 -5.98
C ALA A 137 -21.66 13.01 -5.75
N ARG A 138 -22.90 12.71 -6.17
CA ARG A 138 -23.31 11.32 -6.41
C ARG A 138 -22.36 10.78 -7.48
N PRO A 139 -21.63 9.67 -7.26
CA PRO A 139 -20.81 9.12 -8.33
C PRO A 139 -21.75 8.74 -9.48
N GLU A 140 -21.51 9.29 -10.67
CA GLU A 140 -22.09 8.74 -11.88
C GLU A 140 -21.73 7.25 -11.91
N LYS A 141 -22.75 6.42 -12.13
CA LYS A 141 -22.59 4.96 -12.19
C LYS A 141 -21.54 4.64 -13.26
N ALA A 142 -20.45 4.01 -12.83
CA ALA A 142 -19.50 3.34 -13.70
C ALA A 142 -20.14 2.10 -14.36
#